data_AF-A0A3D0Z0N7-F1
#
_entry.id   AF-A0A3D0Z0N7-F1
#
_cell.length_a   1.000
_cell.length_b   1.000
_cell.length_c   1.000
_cell.angle_alpha   90.00
_cell.angle_beta   90.00
_cell.angle_gamma   90.00
#
_symmetry.space_group_name_H-M   'P 1'
#
loop_
_entity.id
_entity.type
_entity.pdbx_description
1 polymer ?
#
loop_
_entity_poly.entity_id
_entity_poly.type
_entity_poly.pdbx_seq_one_letter_code
_entity_poly.pdbx_strand_id
1 'polypeptide(L)'
;MDAVLVIVNPSAGSGRAAKCWPRVQRMLAREGLAFSSVLHDGLAGLSELAADAARSGHTAVAAMGGDGTIREVARGLAGTDTVLGIIPAGTGNGTAHSLALPLDLQGACRTLARGVERHVDLGSSLRGSFLNVAGVGLDASIAQ
;
A
#
# COMPACT_ATOMS: atom_id res chain seq x y z
N MET A 1 -14.55 11.19 10.64
CA MET A 1 -13.74 10.62 9.55
C MET A 1 -13.02 9.43 10.14
N ASP A 2 -13.01 8.28 9.47
CA ASP A 2 -12.29 7.12 9.98
C ASP A 2 -10.79 7.41 9.96
N ALA A 3 -10.07 6.96 10.99
CA ALA A 3 -8.64 7.23 11.13
C ALA A 3 -7.82 6.64 9.95
N VAL A 4 -8.29 5.49 9.42
CA VAL A 4 -7.61 4.75 8.35
C VAL A 4 -8.46 4.70 7.08
N LEU A 5 -7.86 5.06 5.96
CA LEU A 5 -8.42 4.78 4.62
C LEU A 5 -7.73 3.57 4.01
N VAL A 6 -8.50 2.58 3.54
CA VAL A 6 -7.97 1.44 2.77
C VAL A 6 -8.24 1.66 1.29
N ILE A 7 -7.18 1.89 0.53
CA ILE A 7 -7.22 1.97 -0.94
C ILE A 7 -7.00 0.56 -1.50
N VAL A 8 -8.02 0.02 -2.16
CA VAL A 8 -7.98 -1.32 -2.75
C VAL A 8 -7.84 -1.18 -4.26
N ASN A 9 -6.78 -1.76 -4.84
CA ASN A 9 -6.69 -1.95 -6.29
C ASN A 9 -7.23 -3.34 -6.66
N PRO A 10 -8.48 -3.47 -7.14
CA PRO A 10 -9.13 -4.77 -7.37
C PRO A 10 -8.38 -5.62 -8.41
N SER A 11 -7.75 -4.98 -9.39
CA SER A 11 -7.01 -5.63 -10.48
C SER A 11 -5.68 -6.26 -10.06
N ALA A 12 -5.13 -5.88 -8.90
CA ALA A 12 -3.83 -6.34 -8.43
C ALA A 12 -3.78 -7.87 -8.21
N GLY A 13 -2.62 -8.46 -8.53
CA GLY A 13 -2.39 -9.90 -8.40
C GLY A 13 -3.34 -10.73 -9.26
N SER A 14 -3.62 -10.27 -10.49
CA SER A 14 -4.57 -10.90 -11.41
C SER A 14 -5.97 -11.07 -10.80
N GLY A 15 -6.46 -10.00 -10.15
CA GLY A 15 -7.78 -9.99 -9.48
C GLY A 15 -7.79 -10.63 -8.08
N ARG A 16 -6.63 -11.04 -7.54
CA ARG A 16 -6.52 -11.58 -6.18
C ARG A 16 -6.99 -10.56 -5.15
N ALA A 17 -6.65 -9.29 -5.32
CA ALA A 17 -7.06 -8.24 -4.39
C ALA A 17 -8.59 -8.15 -4.26
N ALA A 18 -9.32 -8.11 -5.39
CA ALA A 18 -10.78 -8.14 -5.40
C ALA A 18 -11.35 -9.36 -4.67
N LYS A 19 -10.83 -10.56 -4.97
CA LYS A 19 -11.28 -11.83 -4.37
C LYS A 19 -11.04 -11.87 -2.86
N CYS A 20 -9.92 -11.32 -2.40
CA CYS A 20 -9.55 -11.35 -0.98
C CYS A 20 -10.20 -10.22 -0.17
N TRP A 21 -10.64 -9.13 -0.80
CA TRP A 21 -11.15 -7.95 -0.11
C TRP A 21 -12.26 -8.23 0.91
N PRO A 22 -13.33 -9.01 0.62
CA PRO A 22 -14.35 -9.33 1.61
C PRO A 22 -13.83 -10.10 2.83
N ARG A 23 -12.72 -10.82 2.68
CA ARG A 23 -12.04 -11.51 3.80
C ARG A 23 -11.19 -10.53 4.60
N VAL A 24 -10.48 -9.61 3.94
CA VAL A 24 -9.69 -8.54 4.59
C VAL A 24 -10.59 -7.63 5.41
N GLN A 25 -11.73 -7.18 4.89
CA GLN A 25 -12.69 -6.35 5.64
C GLN A 25 -13.10 -7.02 6.96
N ARG A 26 -13.43 -8.32 6.92
CA ARG A 26 -13.76 -9.09 8.12
C ARG A 26 -12.59 -9.25 9.08
N MET A 27 -11.36 -9.33 8.57
CA MET A 27 -10.16 -9.42 9.41
C MET A 27 -9.89 -8.09 10.11
N LEU A 28 -9.92 -6.96 9.39
CA LEU A 28 -9.76 -5.63 9.98
C LEU A 28 -10.83 -5.33 11.04
N ALA A 29 -12.09 -5.68 10.76
CA ALA A 29 -13.18 -5.54 11.73
C ALA A 29 -12.96 -6.39 12.99
N ARG A 30 -12.44 -7.62 12.85
CA ARG A 30 -12.11 -8.49 14.01
C ARG A 30 -10.95 -7.97 14.85
N GLU A 31 -10.01 -7.27 14.24
CA GLU A 31 -8.91 -6.61 14.94
C GLU A 31 -9.36 -5.26 15.55
N GLY A 32 -10.63 -4.87 15.39
CA GLY A 32 -11.19 -3.65 15.97
C GLY A 32 -10.76 -2.35 15.28
N LEU A 33 -10.20 -2.44 14.07
CA LEU A 33 -9.76 -1.27 13.33
C LEU A 33 -10.96 -0.55 12.71
N ALA A 34 -11.14 0.74 13.04
CA ALA A 34 -12.07 1.62 12.33
C ALA A 34 -11.43 2.08 11.02
N PHE A 35 -12.07 1.79 9.89
CA PHE A 35 -11.55 2.15 8.58
C PHE A 35 -12.68 2.48 7.59
N SER A 36 -12.37 3.38 6.66
CA SER A 36 -13.11 3.55 5.42
C SER A 36 -12.36 2.88 4.27
N SER A 37 -13.02 2.63 3.14
CA SER A 37 -12.36 2.01 2.00
C SER A 37 -12.83 2.57 0.68
N VAL A 38 -11.92 2.58 -0.30
CA VAL A 38 -12.20 2.96 -1.67
C VAL A 38 -11.62 1.90 -2.62
N LEU A 39 -12.42 1.47 -3.59
CA LEU A 39 -11.96 0.63 -4.69
C LEU A 39 -11.52 1.56 -5.82
N HIS A 40 -10.31 1.39 -6.29
CA HIS A 40 -9.75 2.18 -7.38
C HIS A 40 -9.05 1.26 -8.38
N ASP A 41 -9.59 1.18 -9.59
CA ASP A 41 -9.02 0.34 -10.63
C ASP A 41 -7.78 0.97 -11.27
N GLY A 42 -6.74 0.17 -11.42
CA GLY A 42 -5.47 0.62 -12.00
C GLY A 42 -4.64 1.49 -11.07
N LEU A 43 -3.59 2.11 -11.63
CA LEU A 43 -2.61 2.89 -10.88
C LEU A 43 -2.76 4.41 -11.05
N ALA A 44 -3.32 4.84 -12.17
CA ALA A 44 -3.49 6.26 -12.46
C ALA A 44 -4.41 6.91 -11.43
N GLY A 45 -4.01 8.03 -10.82
CA GLY A 45 -4.83 8.74 -9.82
C GLY A 45 -4.67 8.23 -8.38
N LEU A 46 -4.00 7.10 -8.14
CA LEU A 46 -3.81 6.57 -6.79
C LEU A 46 -2.97 7.50 -5.91
N SER A 47 -1.96 8.15 -6.49
CA SER A 47 -1.10 9.07 -5.75
C SER A 47 -1.86 10.32 -5.32
N GLU A 48 -2.71 10.84 -6.19
CA GLU A 48 -3.58 11.99 -5.93
C GLU A 48 -4.61 11.65 -4.85
N LEU A 49 -5.24 10.47 -4.95
CA LEU A 49 -6.18 9.96 -3.96
C LEU A 49 -5.54 9.81 -2.57
N ALA A 50 -4.31 9.29 -2.50
CA ALA A 50 -3.58 9.18 -1.24
C ALA A 50 -3.23 10.57 -0.67
N ALA A 51 -2.81 11.50 -1.52
CA ALA A 51 -2.52 12.87 -1.10
C ALA A 51 -3.77 13.62 -0.62
N ASP A 52 -4.93 13.40 -1.26
CA ASP A 52 -6.22 13.92 -0.81
C ASP A 52 -6.63 13.34 0.54
N ALA A 53 -6.40 12.06 0.76
CA ALA A 53 -6.65 11.42 2.05
C ALA A 53 -5.78 12.04 3.16
N ALA A 54 -4.49 12.28 2.89
CA ALA A 54 -3.61 12.97 3.82
C ALA A 54 -4.08 14.40 4.13
N ARG A 55 -4.43 15.19 3.10
CA ARG A 55 -5.00 16.54 3.26
C ARG A 55 -6.30 16.55 4.05
N SER A 56 -7.07 15.48 3.95
CA SER A 56 -8.34 15.32 4.67
C SER A 56 -8.16 14.87 6.12
N GLY A 57 -6.92 14.69 6.59
CA GLY A 57 -6.60 14.38 7.98
C GLY A 57 -6.70 12.91 8.36
N HIS A 58 -6.61 11.98 7.41
CA HIS A 58 -6.46 10.56 7.75
C HIS A 58 -5.10 10.33 8.43
N THR A 59 -5.08 9.56 9.51
CA THR A 59 -3.84 9.23 10.23
C THR A 59 -3.06 8.14 9.51
N ALA A 60 -3.75 7.26 8.78
CA ALA A 60 -3.10 6.27 7.92
C ALA A 60 -3.87 6.02 6.62
N VAL A 61 -3.13 5.66 5.58
CA VAL A 61 -3.66 5.18 4.30
C VAL A 61 -3.04 3.83 3.98
N ALA A 62 -3.85 2.78 3.98
CA ALA A 62 -3.42 1.41 3.69
C ALA A 62 -3.62 1.07 2.20
N ALA A 63 -2.54 0.67 1.53
CA ALA A 63 -2.56 0.19 0.16
C ALA A 63 -2.78 -1.33 0.11
N MET A 64 -3.90 -1.78 -0.46
CA MET A 64 -4.13 -3.19 -0.77
C MET A 64 -3.91 -3.47 -2.25
N GLY A 65 -2.79 -4.13 -2.56
CA GLY A 65 -2.39 -4.41 -3.94
C GLY A 65 -0.98 -4.96 -4.06
N GLY A 66 -0.37 -4.80 -5.23
CA GLY A 66 1.04 -5.14 -5.47
C GLY A 66 1.96 -3.93 -5.30
N ASP A 67 3.24 -4.11 -5.66
CA ASP A 67 4.27 -3.08 -5.48
C ASP A 67 3.96 -1.78 -6.22
N GLY A 68 3.26 -1.84 -7.36
CA GLY A 68 2.78 -0.66 -8.07
C GLY A 68 1.76 0.15 -7.28
N THR A 69 0.76 -0.52 -6.68
CA THR A 69 -0.24 0.14 -5.82
C THR A 69 0.45 0.77 -4.61
N ILE A 70 1.34 0.02 -3.96
CA ILE A 70 2.06 0.50 -2.77
C ILE A 70 2.91 1.72 -3.11
N ARG A 71 3.61 1.71 -4.25
CA ARG A 71 4.44 2.84 -4.71
C ARG A 71 3.60 4.09 -4.96
N GLU A 72 2.48 4.01 -5.67
CA GLU A 72 1.67 5.21 -5.96
C GLU A 72 1.07 5.81 -4.68
N VAL A 73 0.59 4.96 -3.76
CA VAL A 73 0.11 5.45 -2.47
C VAL A 73 1.26 6.09 -1.68
N ALA A 74 2.41 5.43 -1.58
CA ALA A 74 3.59 5.97 -0.89
C ALA A 74 4.03 7.32 -1.47
N ARG A 75 3.99 7.46 -2.80
CA ARG A 75 4.28 8.72 -3.49
C ARG A 75 3.32 9.84 -3.08
N GLY A 76 2.03 9.54 -2.97
CA GLY A 76 1.02 10.50 -2.53
C GLY A 76 1.16 10.94 -1.08
N LEU A 77 1.69 10.07 -0.21
CA LEU A 77 1.91 10.35 1.21
C LEU A 77 3.29 10.91 1.52
N ALA A 78 4.19 10.95 0.53
CA ALA A 78 5.57 11.40 0.73
C ALA A 78 5.60 12.84 1.26
N GLY A 79 6.31 13.04 2.38
CA GLY A 79 6.43 14.35 3.03
C GLY A 79 5.20 14.76 3.85
N THR A 80 4.26 13.84 4.10
CA THR A 80 3.14 14.03 5.03
C THR A 80 3.35 13.21 6.31
N ASP A 81 2.61 13.54 7.36
CA ASP A 81 2.57 12.76 8.61
C ASP A 81 1.61 11.56 8.53
N THR A 82 0.94 11.35 7.40
CA THR A 82 0.01 10.23 7.21
C THR A 82 0.77 8.93 6.96
N VAL A 83 0.51 7.93 7.80
CA VAL A 83 1.21 6.64 7.78
C VAL A 83 0.81 5.78 6.59
N LEU A 84 1.78 5.19 5.90
CA LEU A 84 1.55 4.18 4.89
C LEU A 84 1.30 2.80 5.53
N GLY A 85 0.12 2.24 5.28
CA GLY A 85 -0.21 0.84 5.55
C GLY A 85 -0.06 -0.04 4.31
N ILE A 86 0.26 -1.33 4.47
CA ILE A 86 0.42 -2.26 3.34
C ILE A 86 -0.37 -3.55 3.59
N ILE A 87 -1.23 -3.93 2.65
CA ILE A 87 -1.91 -5.23 2.58
C ILE A 87 -1.47 -5.91 1.27
N PRO A 88 -0.49 -6.83 1.32
CA PRO A 88 0.07 -7.43 0.13
C PRO A 88 -0.94 -8.34 -0.57
N ALA A 89 -1.31 -7.97 -1.80
CA ALA A 89 -2.24 -8.70 -2.65
C ALA A 89 -1.78 -8.80 -4.11
N GLY A 90 -0.52 -8.44 -4.40
CA GLY A 90 0.13 -8.63 -5.69
C GLY A 90 0.77 -10.01 -5.84
N THR A 91 1.43 -10.22 -6.98
CA THR A 91 2.11 -11.48 -7.32
C THR A 91 3.45 -11.61 -6.59
N GLY A 92 4.27 -10.55 -6.59
CA GLY A 92 5.62 -10.57 -5.97
C GLY A 92 5.68 -10.00 -4.55
N ASN A 93 4.95 -8.91 -4.27
CA ASN A 93 4.93 -8.22 -2.97
C ASN A 93 6.33 -7.88 -2.43
N GLY A 94 7.24 -7.50 -3.33
CA GLY A 94 8.65 -7.26 -3.00
C GLY A 94 8.83 -6.13 -1.99
N THR A 95 7.97 -5.11 -2.01
CA THR A 95 7.99 -4.01 -1.04
C THR A 95 7.65 -4.50 0.36
N ALA A 96 6.58 -5.30 0.51
CA ALA A 96 6.20 -5.86 1.81
C ALA A 96 7.30 -6.78 2.36
N HIS A 97 7.88 -7.63 1.51
CA HIS A 97 8.98 -8.51 1.86
C HIS A 97 10.22 -7.74 2.34
N SER A 98 10.64 -6.73 1.60
CA SER A 98 11.85 -5.95 1.91
C SER A 98 11.68 -5.10 3.16
N LEU A 99 10.44 -4.70 3.46
CA LEU A 99 10.07 -4.07 4.71
C LEU A 99 9.86 -5.08 5.85
N ALA A 100 10.13 -6.37 5.66
CA ALA A 100 9.90 -7.41 6.68
C ALA A 100 8.46 -7.40 7.25
N LEU A 101 7.48 -7.03 6.42
CA LEU A 101 6.07 -7.07 6.75
C LEU A 101 5.51 -8.47 6.48
N PRO A 102 4.49 -8.92 7.24
CA PRO A 102 3.81 -10.17 6.95
C PRO A 102 3.24 -10.20 5.53
N LEU A 103 3.50 -11.29 4.80
CA LEU A 103 3.00 -11.48 3.44
C LEU A 103 1.59 -12.11 3.38
N ASP A 104 1.12 -12.65 4.50
CA ASP A 104 -0.24 -13.17 4.61
C ASP A 104 -1.22 -12.07 5.06
N LEU A 105 -2.48 -12.19 4.63
CA LEU A 105 -3.50 -11.17 4.88
C LEU A 105 -3.80 -10.99 6.37
N GLN A 106 -3.70 -12.04 7.18
CA GLN A 106 -4.02 -11.97 8.61
C GLN A 106 -2.92 -11.20 9.36
N GLY A 107 -1.66 -11.50 9.07
CA GLY A 107 -0.51 -10.77 9.61
C GLY A 107 -0.53 -9.30 9.20
N ALA A 108 -0.87 -8.99 7.95
CA ALA A 108 -0.99 -7.61 7.48
C ALA A 108 -2.11 -6.84 8.21
N CYS A 109 -3.30 -7.43 8.35
CA CYS A 109 -4.42 -6.82 9.08
C CYS A 109 -4.06 -6.56 10.56
N ARG A 110 -3.42 -7.52 11.22
CA ARG A 110 -2.96 -7.36 12.60
C ARG A 110 -1.90 -6.27 12.73
N THR A 111 -1.01 -6.15 11.74
CA THR A 111 0.03 -5.11 11.73
C THR A 111 -0.61 -3.72 11.66
N LEU A 112 -1.59 -3.53 10.78
CA LEU A 112 -2.35 -2.29 10.67
C LEU A 112 -3.08 -1.95 11.97
N ALA A 113 -3.74 -2.93 12.58
CA ALA A 113 -4.48 -2.72 13.83
C ALA A 113 -3.58 -2.40 15.03
N ARG A 114 -2.35 -2.92 15.06
CA ARG A 114 -1.38 -2.61 16.10
C ARG A 114 -0.81 -1.19 16.00
N GLY A 115 -0.75 -0.62 14.80
CA GLY A 115 -0.29 0.76 14.59
C GLY A 115 1.16 1.01 15.03
N VAL A 116 2.04 0.01 14.92
CA VAL A 116 3.47 0.22 15.21
C VAL A 116 4.13 0.83 13.97
N GLU A 117 4.46 2.12 14.09
CA GLU A 117 5.03 2.93 13.01
C GLU A 117 6.55 2.89 13.02
N ARG A 118 7.14 3.10 11.84
CA ARG A 118 8.57 3.32 11.68
C ARG A 118 8.84 4.16 10.44
N HIS A 119 9.95 4.89 10.47
CA HIS A 119 10.40 5.67 9.34
C HIS A 119 11.04 4.77 8.28
N VAL A 120 10.76 5.04 7.01
CA VAL A 120 11.31 4.35 5.84
C VAL A 120 11.67 5.42 4.82
N ASP A 121 12.87 5.31 4.26
CA ASP A 121 13.30 6.21 3.20
C ASP A 121 12.56 5.91 1.88
N LEU A 122 12.07 6.95 1.21
CA LEU A 122 11.51 6.85 -0.12
C LEU A 122 12.53 7.37 -1.13
N GLY A 123 13.04 6.48 -1.97
CA GLY A 123 13.95 6.84 -3.05
C GLY A 123 13.22 7.64 -4.14
N SER A 124 13.91 8.61 -4.74
CA SER A 124 13.41 9.40 -5.87
C SER A 124 14.37 9.32 -7.05
N SER A 125 13.82 9.27 -8.27
CA SER A 125 14.57 9.25 -9.52
C SER A 125 13.87 10.10 -10.59
N LEU A 126 14.54 10.35 -11.72
CA LEU A 126 13.93 11.01 -12.89
C LEU A 126 12.69 10.28 -13.43
N ARG A 127 12.51 8.99 -13.09
CA ARG A 127 11.39 8.14 -13.53
C ARG A 127 10.33 7.92 -12.45
N GLY A 128 10.46 8.57 -11.29
CA GLY A 128 9.54 8.45 -10.17
C GLY A 128 10.18 7.86 -8.91
N SER A 129 9.32 7.53 -7.93
CA SER A 129 9.74 7.09 -6.58
C SER A 129 9.83 5.57 -6.46
N PHE A 130 10.66 5.08 -5.53
CA PHE A 130 10.83 3.65 -5.25
C PHE A 130 11.05 3.38 -3.75
N LEU A 131 10.54 2.24 -3.27
CA LEU A 131 10.66 1.79 -1.88
C LEU A 131 11.65 0.64 -1.65
N ASN A 132 12.09 -0.03 -2.73
CA ASN A 132 12.89 -1.23 -2.62
C ASN A 132 14.21 -1.11 -3.40
N VAL A 133 14.12 -1.11 -4.73
CA VAL A 133 15.30 -1.13 -5.59
C VAL A 133 15.11 -0.18 -6.77
N ALA A 134 16.17 0.56 -7.10
CA ALA A 134 16.36 1.19 -8.39
C ALA A 134 17.61 0.57 -9.05
N GLY A 135 17.49 0.09 -10.28
CA GLY A 135 18.60 -0.50 -11.05
C GLY A 135 19.06 0.42 -12.18
N VAL A 136 20.36 0.42 -12.48
CA VAL A 136 20.97 1.09 -13.63
C VAL A 136 22.01 0.15 -14.25
N GLY A 137 22.00 -0.02 -15.58
CA GLY A 137 22.91 -0.92 -16.31
C GLY A 137 22.22 -2.14 -16.93
N LEU A 138 22.97 -3.21 -17.19
CA LEU A 138 22.49 -4.43 -17.90
C LEU A 138 21.33 -5.13 -17.18
N ASP A 139 21.26 -5.10 -15.84
CA ASP A 139 20.15 -5.69 -15.06
C ASP A 139 18.79 -5.02 -15.33
N ALA A 140 18.77 -3.76 -15.78
CA ALA A 140 17.53 -3.08 -16.17
C ALA A 140 16.94 -3.60 -17.51
N SER A 141 17.74 -4.33 -18.31
CA SER A 141 17.28 -4.89 -19.59
C SER A 141 16.61 -6.27 -19.46
N ILE A 142 16.77 -6.94 -18.31
CA ILE A 142 16.26 -8.30 -18.07
C ILE A 142 14.97 -8.27 -17.22
N ALA A 143 14.72 -7.20 -16.47
CA ALA A 143 13.58 -7.06 -15.54
C ALA A 143 12.30 -6.43 -16.16
N GLN A 144 12.03 -6.65 -17.46
CA GLN A 144 10.75 -6.24 -18.08
C GLN A 144 9.63 -7.27 -17.88
#